data_AF-A0AA43F2C6-F1
#
_entry.id   AF-A0AA43F2C6-F1
#
_cell.length_a   1.000
_cell.length_b   1.000
_cell.length_c   1.000
_cell.angle_alpha   90.00
_cell.angle_beta   90.00
_cell.angle_gamma   90.00
#
_symmetry.space_group_name_H-M   'P 1'
#
loop_
_entity.id
_entity.type
_entity.pdbx_description
1 polymer ?
#
loop_
_entity_poly.entity_id
_entity_poly.type
_entity_poly.pdbx_seq_one_letter_code
_entity_poly.pdbx_strand_id
1 'polypeptide(L)'
;MLYSLYEAQHAWLTPWRLVAEAQRGWLSNPFMPWAEAPLAKKLAASNDVFLRVTQRYAKPEWRVAGASIEVALDKPFCKLLRFTPEVPRTRPAPKVLIVAPLSGHHATLLRDTVRTMLAEHDVWITDWEDARLVPLAAGAFHLADYVAYVQEFIRLLSPDLHVISVCQPTVPVLCAIALMAEAREAHAPKTMTMMGGPIDARKSPTAVNNLAMTRPLSWFERHVIHRVPAKYPGYHRRVYPGFLQHMGFVAMNPDRHLNAH
;
A
#
# COMPACT_ATOMS: atom_id res chain seq x y z
N MET A 1 -21.07 9.46 -3.32
CA MET A 1 -21.79 9.72 -2.05
C MET A 1 -21.16 8.96 -0.88
N LEU A 2 -20.88 7.65 -1.01
CA LEU A 2 -20.26 6.83 0.04
C LEU A 2 -18.90 7.33 0.52
N TYR A 3 -18.00 7.78 -0.37
CA TYR A 3 -16.72 8.37 0.06
C TYR A 3 -16.96 9.60 0.95
N SER A 4 -17.74 10.58 0.48
CA SER A 4 -18.05 11.78 1.25
C SER A 4 -18.75 11.47 2.57
N LEU A 5 -19.65 10.48 2.59
CA LEU A 5 -20.33 10.01 3.80
C LEU A 5 -19.35 9.34 4.78
N TYR A 6 -18.44 8.50 4.29
CA TYR A 6 -17.37 7.89 5.08
C TYR A 6 -16.46 8.96 5.68
N GLU A 7 -16.06 9.96 4.89
CA GLU A 7 -15.29 11.11 5.37
C GLU A 7 -16.08 11.96 6.37
N ALA A 8 -17.39 12.14 6.18
CA ALA A 8 -18.26 12.85 7.10
C ALA A 8 -18.44 12.09 8.43
N GLN A 9 -18.61 10.76 8.38
CA GLN A 9 -18.67 9.91 9.56
C GLN A 9 -17.36 9.97 10.34
N HIS A 10 -16.21 9.90 9.66
CA HIS A 10 -14.92 10.08 10.30
C HIS A 10 -14.76 11.48 10.90
N ALA A 11 -15.16 12.52 10.18
CA ALA A 11 -15.12 13.89 10.68
C ALA A 11 -16.01 14.06 11.92
N TRP A 12 -17.21 13.47 11.91
CA TRP A 12 -18.17 13.48 13.02
C TRP A 12 -17.67 12.71 14.25
N LEU A 13 -16.87 11.66 14.05
CA LEU A 13 -16.23 10.91 15.14
C LEU A 13 -14.99 11.63 15.72
N THR A 14 -14.48 12.69 15.08
CA THR A 14 -13.27 13.39 15.54
C THR A 14 -13.40 13.96 16.96
N PRO A 15 -14.47 14.69 17.34
CA PRO A 15 -14.62 15.20 18.69
C PRO A 15 -14.64 14.09 19.75
N TRP A 16 -15.31 12.98 19.44
CA TRP A 16 -15.39 11.81 20.33
C TRP A 16 -14.04 11.11 20.50
N ARG A 17 -13.17 11.13 19.49
CA ARG A 17 -11.78 10.62 19.61
C ARG A 17 -10.92 11.51 20.49
N LEU A 18 -11.03 12.84 20.36
CA LEU A 18 -10.31 13.76 21.23
C LEU A 18 -10.70 13.56 22.69
N VAL A 19 -11.99 13.34 22.96
CA VAL A 19 -12.50 12.99 24.29
C VAL A 19 -11.95 11.64 24.75
N ALA A 20 -11.98 10.60 23.90
CA ALA A 20 -11.46 9.28 24.24
C ALA A 20 -9.94 9.27 24.48
N GLU A 21 -9.15 10.04 23.72
CA GLU A 21 -7.70 10.24 23.92
C GLU A 21 -7.41 10.94 25.25
N ALA A 22 -8.14 12.03 25.55
CA ALA A 22 -8.00 12.75 26.81
C ALA A 22 -8.39 11.88 28.02
N GLN A 23 -9.49 11.14 27.92
CA GLN A 23 -9.94 10.22 28.95
C GLN A 23 -8.98 9.06 29.14
N ARG A 24 -8.44 8.48 28.05
CA ARG A 24 -7.41 7.45 28.13
C ARG A 24 -6.22 7.96 28.93
N GLY A 25 -5.66 9.12 28.57
CA GLY A 25 -4.51 9.71 29.25
C GLY A 25 -4.76 9.99 30.73
N TRP A 26 -5.99 10.34 31.11
CA TRP A 26 -6.38 10.60 32.51
C TRP A 26 -6.63 9.32 33.31
N LEU A 27 -7.30 8.33 32.71
CA LEU A 27 -7.66 7.05 33.35
C LEU A 27 -6.49 6.09 33.47
N SER A 28 -5.50 6.15 32.55
CA SER A 28 -4.30 5.32 32.59
C SER A 28 -3.11 6.00 33.26
N ASN A 29 -3.31 7.16 33.90
CA ASN A 29 -2.23 7.89 34.55
C ASN A 29 -1.81 7.19 35.86
N PRO A 30 -0.57 6.65 35.96
CA PRO A 30 -0.12 5.90 37.14
C PRO A 30 -0.03 6.74 38.42
N PHE A 31 -0.07 8.08 38.31
CA PHE A 31 -0.08 8.99 39.46
C PHE A 31 -1.49 9.26 40.01
N MET A 32 -2.53 8.70 39.38
CA MET A 32 -3.91 8.88 39.83
C MET A 32 -4.38 7.69 40.70
N PRO A 33 -4.99 7.93 41.88
CA PRO A 33 -5.36 6.87 42.82
C PRO A 33 -6.36 5.83 42.27
N TRP A 34 -7.14 6.21 41.27
CA TRP A 34 -8.18 5.37 40.65
C TRP A 34 -7.71 4.61 39.41
N ALA A 35 -6.47 4.80 38.94
CA ALA A 35 -5.99 4.18 37.70
C ALA A 35 -5.97 2.64 37.77
N GLU A 36 -5.73 2.09 38.96
CA GLU A 36 -5.75 0.64 39.22
C GLU A 36 -7.16 0.07 39.41
N ALA A 37 -8.19 0.92 39.51
CA ALA A 37 -9.56 0.48 39.75
C ALA A 37 -10.11 -0.33 38.56
N PRO A 38 -10.83 -1.44 38.80
CA PRO A 38 -11.35 -2.29 37.73
C PRO A 38 -12.24 -1.55 36.72
N LEU A 39 -12.98 -0.54 37.18
CA LEU A 39 -13.83 0.29 36.31
C LEU A 39 -13.01 1.23 35.43
N ALA A 40 -11.97 1.86 35.98
CA ALA A 40 -11.07 2.75 35.23
C ALA A 40 -10.32 1.98 34.15
N LYS A 41 -9.82 0.77 34.46
CA LYS A 41 -9.20 -0.13 33.48
C LYS A 41 -10.15 -0.54 32.36
N LYS A 42 -11.41 -0.88 32.68
CA LYS A 42 -12.43 -1.22 31.67
C LYS A 42 -12.75 -0.04 30.75
N LEU A 43 -12.90 1.16 31.30
CA LEU A 43 -13.17 2.37 30.52
C LEU A 43 -11.96 2.76 29.65
N ALA A 44 -10.74 2.66 30.18
CA ALA A 44 -9.51 2.88 29.41
C ALA A 44 -9.38 1.88 28.25
N ALA A 45 -9.64 0.59 28.50
CA ALA A 45 -9.62 -0.44 27.46
C ALA A 45 -10.72 -0.23 26.40
N SER A 46 -11.92 0.19 26.81
CA SER A 46 -13.01 0.55 25.87
C SER A 46 -12.63 1.75 25.00
N ASN A 47 -11.99 2.76 25.59
CA ASN A 47 -11.48 3.90 24.85
C ASN A 47 -10.34 3.49 23.90
N ASP A 48 -9.45 2.58 24.30
CA ASP A 48 -8.42 2.02 23.41
C ASP A 48 -9.02 1.29 22.21
N VAL A 49 -10.05 0.48 22.42
CA VAL A 49 -10.77 -0.21 21.33
C VAL A 49 -11.46 0.82 20.42
N PHE A 50 -12.17 1.80 21.00
CA PHE A 50 -12.83 2.86 20.23
C PHE A 50 -11.83 3.67 19.40
N LEU A 51 -10.70 4.05 19.99
CA LEU A 51 -9.63 4.75 19.28
C LEU A 51 -9.07 3.87 18.17
N ARG A 52 -8.71 2.61 18.41
CA ARG A 52 -8.19 1.71 17.35
C ARG A 52 -9.17 1.50 16.21
N VAL A 53 -10.46 1.31 16.50
CA VAL A 53 -11.50 1.08 15.48
C VAL A 53 -11.75 2.34 14.64
N THR A 54 -11.61 3.51 15.25
CA THR A 54 -11.95 4.76 14.58
C THR A 54 -10.70 5.40 13.94
N GLN A 55 -9.51 5.25 14.51
CA GLN A 55 -8.29 5.95 14.14
C GLN A 55 -7.89 5.75 12.68
N ARG A 56 -7.35 6.82 12.08
CA ARG A 56 -6.70 6.75 10.78
C ARG A 56 -5.23 6.47 11.02
N TYR A 57 -4.79 5.30 10.62
CA TYR A 57 -3.37 5.00 10.63
C TYR A 57 -2.70 5.76 9.49
N ALA A 58 -1.73 6.59 9.85
CA ALA A 58 -0.82 7.17 8.87
C ALA A 58 0.04 6.05 8.25
N LYS A 59 0.68 6.37 7.13
CA LYS A 59 1.66 5.49 6.51
C LYS A 59 2.72 5.09 7.54
N PRO A 60 2.89 3.78 7.84
CA PRO A 60 3.96 3.35 8.72
C PRO A 60 5.30 3.81 8.14
N GLU A 61 6.20 4.23 9.01
CA GLU A 61 7.59 4.49 8.61
C GLU A 61 8.28 3.17 8.22
N TRP A 62 9.29 3.24 7.35
CA TRP A 62 10.02 2.04 6.94
C TRP A 62 10.78 1.37 8.08
N ARG A 63 11.33 2.11 9.04
CA ARG A 63 12.04 1.58 10.24
C ARG A 63 12.93 0.36 9.96
N VAL A 64 13.72 0.43 8.88
CA VAL A 64 14.72 -0.60 8.56
C VAL A 64 16.01 -0.20 9.26
N ALA A 65 16.33 -0.87 10.37
CA ALA A 65 17.54 -0.57 11.14
C ALA A 65 18.81 -0.81 10.31
N GLY A 66 19.78 0.11 10.39
CA GLY A 66 21.06 -0.01 9.70
C GLY A 66 21.00 0.28 8.19
N ALA A 67 19.94 0.94 7.71
CA ALA A 67 19.83 1.35 6.31
C ALA A 67 19.28 2.78 6.18
N SER A 68 19.92 3.58 5.32
CA SER A 68 19.41 4.87 4.89
C SER A 68 18.47 4.71 3.69
N ILE A 69 17.50 5.61 3.58
CA ILE A 69 16.49 5.60 2.52
C ILE A 69 16.63 6.87 1.70
N GLU A 70 16.80 6.71 0.40
CA GLU A 70 16.90 7.81 -0.56
C GLU A 70 15.73 7.72 -1.55
N VAL A 71 15.13 8.87 -1.88
CA VAL A 71 14.17 8.98 -2.99
C VAL A 71 14.97 9.24 -4.25
N ALA A 72 15.17 8.21 -5.06
CA ALA A 72 15.98 8.30 -6.26
C ALA A 72 15.23 8.86 -7.46
N LEU A 73 13.91 8.65 -7.51
CA LEU A 73 13.04 9.26 -8.52
C LEU A 73 11.68 9.55 -7.90
N ASP A 74 11.23 10.80 -8.01
CA ASP A 74 9.94 11.25 -7.49
C ASP A 74 8.99 11.52 -8.68
N LYS A 75 7.98 10.66 -8.85
CA LYS A 75 6.92 10.81 -9.85
C LYS A 75 5.59 11.07 -9.14
N PRO A 76 4.61 11.73 -9.79
CA PRO A 76 3.35 12.10 -9.14
C PRO A 76 2.58 10.97 -8.44
N PHE A 77 2.70 9.72 -8.93
CA PHE A 77 1.99 8.57 -8.39
C PHE A 77 2.90 7.55 -7.69
N CYS A 78 4.23 7.72 -7.76
CA CYS A 78 5.17 6.74 -7.23
C CYS A 78 6.52 7.38 -6.94
N LYS A 79 7.06 7.05 -5.78
CA LYS A 79 8.45 7.32 -5.43
C LYS A 79 9.24 6.04 -5.59
N LEU A 80 10.36 6.11 -6.30
CA LEU A 80 11.32 5.02 -6.33
C LEU A 80 12.30 5.24 -5.18
N LEU A 81 12.27 4.31 -4.22
CA LEU A 81 13.15 4.36 -3.05
C LEU A 81 14.34 3.45 -3.25
N ARG A 82 15.52 3.91 -2.83
CA ARG A 82 16.73 3.10 -2.69
C ARG A 82 17.05 2.94 -1.21
N PHE A 83 17.37 1.71 -0.82
CA PHE A 83 17.84 1.39 0.52
C PHE A 83 19.33 1.11 0.47
N THR A 84 20.11 1.93 1.18
CA THR A 84 21.55 1.79 1.26
C THR A 84 21.95 1.35 2.67
N PRO A 85 22.67 0.23 2.86
CA PRO A 85 23.15 -0.16 4.18
C PRO A 85 24.12 0.89 4.73
N GLU A 86 24.01 1.19 6.03
CA GLU A 86 24.89 2.17 6.71
C GLU A 86 26.35 1.69 6.75
N VAL A 87 26.54 0.36 6.83
CA VAL A 87 27.86 -0.26 6.72
C VAL A 87 28.14 -0.53 5.24
N PRO A 88 29.18 0.09 4.65
CA PRO A 88 29.53 -0.14 3.25
C PRO A 88 29.86 -1.61 2.99
N ARG A 89 29.38 -2.13 1.87
CA ARG A 89 29.73 -3.48 1.44
C ARG A 89 31.15 -3.52 0.88
N THR A 90 31.81 -4.66 1.11
CA THR A 90 33.15 -4.94 0.56
C THR A 90 33.12 -5.32 -0.92
N ARG A 91 31.96 -5.75 -1.44
CA ARG A 91 31.76 -6.12 -2.86
C ARG A 91 30.53 -5.42 -3.44
N PRO A 92 30.53 -5.13 -4.75
CA PRO A 92 29.33 -4.66 -5.45
C PRO A 92 28.21 -5.69 -5.31
N ALA A 93 27.01 -5.22 -4.99
CA ALA A 93 25.83 -6.06 -4.87
C ALA A 93 24.96 -5.96 -6.12
N PRO A 94 24.32 -7.05 -6.56
CA PRO A 94 23.36 -7.01 -7.64
C PRO A 94 22.17 -6.10 -7.29
N LYS A 95 21.68 -5.34 -8.27
CA LYS A 95 20.51 -4.48 -8.11
C LYS A 95 19.25 -5.33 -8.13
N VAL A 96 18.35 -5.09 -7.18
CA VAL A 96 17.00 -5.66 -7.18
C VAL A 96 15.95 -4.58 -7.10
N LEU A 97 15.01 -4.58 -8.04
CA LEU A 97 13.81 -3.75 -8.03
C LEU A 97 12.63 -4.58 -7.51
N ILE A 98 12.12 -4.22 -6.35
CA ILE A 98 10.90 -4.77 -5.76
C ILE A 98 9.74 -3.86 -6.16
N VAL A 99 8.83 -4.37 -6.98
CA VAL A 99 7.60 -3.67 -7.35
C VAL A 99 6.53 -4.06 -6.34
N ALA A 100 6.26 -3.14 -5.41
CA ALA A 100 5.26 -3.30 -4.35
C ALA A 100 3.83 -3.14 -4.90
N PRO A 101 2.82 -3.78 -4.27
CA PRO A 101 1.44 -3.61 -4.70
C PRO A 101 0.94 -2.18 -4.50
N LEU A 102 0.17 -1.69 -5.48
CA LEU A 102 -0.57 -0.43 -5.39
C LEU A 102 -1.91 -0.65 -4.66
N SER A 103 -2.52 -1.83 -4.86
CA SER A 103 -3.71 -2.25 -4.12
C SER A 103 -3.32 -2.93 -2.81
N GLY A 104 -3.74 -2.37 -1.68
CA GLY A 104 -3.31 -2.83 -0.36
C GLY A 104 -2.54 -1.72 0.36
N HIS A 105 -2.17 -1.96 1.61
CA HIS A 105 -1.50 -0.95 2.42
C HIS A 105 -0.15 -0.53 1.79
N HIS A 106 0.46 0.48 2.39
CA HIS A 106 1.74 1.06 1.99
C HIS A 106 2.84 0.02 1.69
N ALA A 107 3.79 0.38 0.82
CA ALA A 107 4.93 -0.47 0.44
C ALA A 107 5.72 -1.03 1.64
N THR A 108 5.62 -0.40 2.81
CA THR A 108 6.14 -0.87 4.10
C THR A 108 5.65 -2.25 4.51
N LEU A 109 4.59 -2.81 3.91
CA LEU A 109 4.25 -4.23 4.09
C LEU A 109 5.39 -5.17 3.66
N LEU A 110 6.22 -4.75 2.71
CA LEU A 110 7.40 -5.48 2.25
C LEU A 110 8.66 -5.12 3.03
N ARG A 111 8.54 -4.47 4.20
CA ARG A 111 9.68 -4.09 5.05
C ARG A 111 10.58 -5.28 5.36
N ASP A 112 10.01 -6.41 5.75
CA ASP A 112 10.80 -7.59 6.08
C ASP A 112 11.49 -8.16 4.84
N THR A 113 10.84 -8.13 3.67
CA THR A 113 11.47 -8.49 2.39
C THR A 113 12.65 -7.58 2.07
N VAL A 114 12.47 -6.26 2.20
CA VAL A 114 13.54 -5.27 2.00
C VAL A 114 14.70 -5.53 2.96
N ARG A 115 14.42 -5.71 4.25
CA ARG A 115 15.43 -5.99 5.29
C ARG A 115 16.23 -7.25 4.96
N THR A 116 15.58 -8.33 4.55
CA THR A 116 16.27 -9.58 4.21
C THR A 116 17.12 -9.41 2.94
N MET A 117 16.60 -8.76 1.90
CA MET A 117 17.32 -8.55 0.64
C MET A 117 18.52 -7.61 0.80
N LEU A 118 18.45 -6.66 1.74
CA LEU A 118 19.53 -5.73 2.08
C LEU A 118 20.78 -6.40 2.66
N ALA A 119 20.77 -7.70 2.97
CA ALA A 119 22.01 -8.41 3.28
C ALA A 119 22.90 -8.51 2.04
N GLU A 120 22.32 -8.82 0.87
CA GLU A 120 23.07 -9.25 -0.33
C GLU A 120 22.83 -8.42 -1.59
N HIS A 121 21.80 -7.57 -1.64
CA HIS A 121 21.38 -6.83 -2.84
C HIS A 121 21.35 -5.32 -2.65
N ASP A 122 21.58 -4.53 -3.69
CA ASP A 122 21.22 -3.10 -3.71
C ASP A 122 19.72 -3.00 -3.96
N VAL A 123 18.95 -2.63 -2.93
CA VAL A 123 17.49 -2.79 -2.91
C VAL A 123 16.79 -1.51 -3.30
N TRP A 124 15.98 -1.62 -4.34
CA TRP A 124 15.11 -0.58 -4.86
C TRP A 124 13.67 -1.02 -4.73
N ILE A 125 12.76 -0.11 -4.35
CA ILE A 125 11.35 -0.45 -4.19
C ILE A 125 10.43 0.68 -4.65
N THR A 126 9.35 0.32 -5.33
CA THR A 126 8.30 1.27 -5.70
C THR A 126 7.42 1.58 -4.49
N ASP A 127 7.23 2.86 -4.20
CA ASP A 127 6.37 3.33 -3.13
C ASP A 127 5.26 4.21 -3.70
N TRP A 128 4.07 3.63 -3.85
CA TRP A 128 2.92 4.25 -4.51
C TRP A 128 2.28 5.33 -3.64
N GLU A 129 1.97 6.46 -4.26
CA GLU A 129 1.30 7.58 -3.60
C GLU A 129 -0.21 7.35 -3.53
N ASP A 130 -0.83 7.81 -2.45
CA ASP A 130 -2.29 7.76 -2.35
C ASP A 130 -2.90 8.70 -3.39
N ALA A 131 -3.63 8.15 -4.35
CA ALA A 131 -4.20 8.92 -5.45
C ALA A 131 -5.07 10.10 -4.98
N ARG A 132 -5.65 10.07 -3.77
CA ARG A 132 -6.38 11.24 -3.24
C ARG A 132 -5.48 12.45 -2.99
N LEU A 133 -4.19 12.25 -2.79
CA LEU A 133 -3.19 13.29 -2.57
C LEU A 133 -2.58 13.80 -3.88
N VAL A 134 -2.88 13.17 -5.02
CA VAL A 134 -2.31 13.54 -6.33
C VAL A 134 -3.27 14.48 -7.09
N PRO A 135 -2.87 15.75 -7.35
CA PRO A 135 -3.71 16.73 -8.05
C PRO A 135 -4.16 16.27 -9.44
N LEU A 136 -5.31 16.78 -9.93
CA LEU A 136 -5.82 16.42 -11.26
C LEU A 136 -4.90 16.87 -12.39
N ALA A 137 -4.16 17.96 -12.19
CA ALA A 137 -3.18 18.47 -13.15
C ALA A 137 -2.06 17.45 -13.46
N ALA A 138 -1.80 16.49 -12.56
CA ALA A 138 -0.83 15.42 -12.79
C ALA A 138 -1.36 14.31 -13.74
N GLY A 139 -2.56 14.47 -14.30
CA GLY A 139 -3.13 13.53 -15.26
C GLY A 139 -3.79 12.32 -14.61
N ALA A 140 -4.25 11.39 -15.45
CA ALA A 140 -4.81 10.12 -15.02
C ALA A 140 -3.71 9.07 -14.78
N PHE A 141 -4.06 7.97 -14.11
CA PHE A 141 -3.15 6.85 -13.90
C PHE A 141 -3.90 5.54 -14.13
N HIS A 142 -3.63 4.91 -15.27
CA HIS A 142 -4.24 3.67 -15.72
C HIS A 142 -3.21 2.53 -15.69
N LEU A 143 -3.62 1.34 -16.15
CA LEU A 143 -2.72 0.18 -16.26
C LEU A 143 -1.53 0.46 -17.18
N ALA A 144 -1.75 1.14 -18.32
CA ALA A 144 -0.67 1.49 -19.24
C ALA A 144 0.37 2.42 -18.59
N ASP A 145 -0.08 3.37 -17.77
CA ASP A 145 0.80 4.28 -17.02
C ASP A 145 1.62 3.54 -15.97
N TYR A 146 1.02 2.55 -15.28
CA TYR A 146 1.74 1.63 -14.39
C TYR A 146 2.84 0.91 -15.17
N VAL A 147 2.49 0.25 -16.27
CA VAL A 147 3.45 -0.47 -17.12
C VAL A 147 4.58 0.45 -17.57
N ALA A 148 4.28 1.68 -18.00
CA ALA A 148 5.26 2.66 -18.41
C ALA A 148 6.21 3.06 -17.26
N TYR A 149 5.69 3.28 -16.04
CA TYR A 149 6.51 3.57 -14.86
C TYR A 149 7.48 2.41 -14.56
N VAL A 150 7.00 1.16 -14.63
CA VAL A 150 7.85 -0.01 -14.41
C VAL A 150 8.95 -0.10 -15.47
N GLN A 151 8.64 0.13 -16.75
CA GLN A 151 9.65 0.17 -17.80
C GLN A 151 10.67 1.28 -17.56
N GLU A 152 10.24 2.47 -17.15
CA GLU A 152 11.13 3.58 -16.82
C GLU A 152 12.07 3.23 -15.66
N PHE A 153 11.56 2.64 -14.59
CA PHE A 153 12.37 2.20 -13.45
C PHE A 153 13.35 1.08 -13.86
N ILE A 154 12.92 0.14 -14.69
CA ILE A 154 13.82 -0.90 -15.22
C ILE A 154 14.94 -0.25 -16.05
N ARG A 155 14.61 0.66 -16.97
CA ARG A 155 15.62 1.33 -17.81
C ARG A 155 16.60 2.15 -16.99
N LEU A 156 16.12 2.87 -15.96
CA LEU A 156 16.96 3.63 -15.04
C LEU A 156 17.94 2.74 -14.29
N LEU A 157 17.48 1.57 -13.86
CA LEU A 157 18.26 0.66 -13.02
C LEU A 157 19.04 -0.39 -13.82
N SER A 158 18.85 -0.48 -15.13
CA SER A 158 19.63 -1.35 -16.01
C SER A 158 21.00 -0.74 -16.35
N PRO A 159 22.01 -1.55 -16.75
CA PRO A 159 22.01 -3.01 -16.85
C PRO A 159 22.17 -3.72 -15.48
N ASP A 160 22.14 -5.05 -15.49
CA ASP A 160 22.35 -5.94 -14.33
C ASP A 160 21.31 -5.76 -13.21
N LEU A 161 20.03 -5.77 -13.60
CA LEU A 161 18.88 -5.66 -12.71
C LEU A 161 18.13 -6.99 -12.57
N HIS A 162 17.73 -7.31 -11.34
CA HIS A 162 16.74 -8.33 -11.04
C HIS A 162 15.42 -7.67 -10.64
N VAL A 163 14.28 -8.17 -11.12
CA VAL A 163 12.97 -7.61 -10.79
C VAL A 163 12.16 -8.62 -9.97
N ILE A 164 11.57 -8.17 -8.87
CA ILE A 164 10.63 -8.93 -8.05
C ILE A 164 9.30 -8.18 -8.02
N SER A 165 8.21 -8.87 -8.34
CA SER A 165 6.84 -8.33 -8.25
C SER A 165 6.03 -9.15 -7.25
N VAL A 166 5.24 -8.49 -6.41
CA VAL A 166 4.49 -9.14 -5.32
C VAL A 166 3.00 -8.84 -5.39
N CYS A 167 2.16 -9.86 -5.54
CA CYS A 167 0.70 -9.77 -5.61
C CYS A 167 0.23 -9.04 -6.89
N GLN A 168 -0.56 -7.97 -6.76
CA GLN A 168 -1.12 -7.19 -7.86
C GLN A 168 -0.13 -6.76 -8.98
N PRO A 169 1.12 -6.33 -8.69
CA PRO A 169 2.10 -5.91 -9.69
C PRO A 169 2.61 -7.00 -10.63
N THR A 170 2.35 -8.28 -10.38
CA THR A 170 2.87 -9.33 -11.27
C THR A 170 2.39 -9.15 -12.71
N VAL A 171 1.14 -8.72 -12.91
CA VAL A 171 0.58 -8.44 -14.24
C VAL A 171 1.24 -7.24 -14.92
N PRO A 172 1.27 -6.02 -14.35
CA PRO A 172 1.93 -4.89 -15.01
C PRO A 172 3.44 -5.08 -15.20
N VAL A 173 4.13 -5.79 -14.29
CA VAL A 173 5.56 -6.09 -14.47
C VAL A 173 5.79 -7.07 -15.62
N LEU A 174 4.96 -8.12 -15.73
CA LEU A 174 4.98 -9.04 -16.86
C LEU A 174 4.74 -8.29 -18.19
N CYS A 175 3.74 -7.40 -18.23
CA CYS A 175 3.46 -6.56 -19.40
C CYS A 175 4.66 -5.66 -19.76
N ALA A 176 5.26 -4.99 -18.76
CA ALA A 176 6.40 -4.09 -18.98
C ALA A 176 7.57 -4.82 -19.62
N ILE A 177 7.96 -5.96 -19.06
CA ILE A 177 9.10 -6.76 -19.55
C ILE A 177 8.77 -7.41 -20.91
N ALA A 178 7.54 -7.88 -21.12
CA ALA A 178 7.13 -8.42 -22.42
C ALA A 178 7.22 -7.36 -23.54
N LEU A 179 6.75 -6.14 -23.29
CA LEU A 179 6.85 -5.03 -24.24
C LEU A 179 8.30 -4.60 -24.48
N MET A 180 9.15 -4.59 -23.45
CA MET A 180 10.59 -4.31 -23.62
C MET A 180 11.29 -5.38 -24.46
N ALA A 181 10.90 -6.65 -24.28
CA ALA A 181 11.42 -7.77 -25.06
C ALA A 181 10.98 -7.69 -26.54
N GLU A 182 9.71 -7.35 -26.79
CA GLU A 182 9.18 -7.09 -28.13
C GLU A 182 9.94 -5.95 -28.84
N ALA A 183 10.22 -4.86 -28.11
CA ALA A 183 11.01 -3.74 -28.59
C ALA A 183 12.52 -4.05 -28.74
N ARG A 184 12.97 -5.26 -28.36
CA ARG A 184 14.37 -5.69 -28.38
C ARG A 184 15.31 -4.74 -27.64
N GLU A 185 14.87 -4.25 -26.49
CA GLU A 185 15.70 -3.35 -25.68
C GLU A 185 16.98 -4.06 -25.21
N ALA A 186 18.12 -3.37 -25.35
CA ALA A 186 19.45 -3.96 -25.09
C ALA A 186 19.66 -4.37 -23.62
N HIS A 187 18.91 -3.79 -22.69
CA HIS A 187 19.12 -3.97 -21.25
C HIS A 187 17.83 -4.36 -20.52
N ALA A 188 17.24 -5.49 -20.92
CA ALA A 188 16.20 -6.15 -20.13
C ALA A 188 16.74 -6.65 -18.77
N PRO A 189 15.88 -6.83 -17.76
CA PRO A 189 16.27 -7.44 -16.49
C PRO A 189 16.87 -8.84 -16.68
N LYS A 190 17.85 -9.20 -15.84
CA LYS A 190 18.46 -10.53 -15.81
C LYS A 190 17.47 -11.61 -15.38
N THR A 191 16.60 -11.28 -14.43
CA THR A 191 15.54 -12.16 -13.96
C THR A 191 14.26 -11.38 -13.66
N MET A 192 13.12 -12.07 -13.75
CA MET A 192 11.81 -11.61 -13.33
C MET A 192 11.21 -12.65 -12.39
N THR A 193 11.04 -12.29 -11.12
CA THR A 193 10.40 -13.11 -10.10
C THR A 193 9.00 -12.55 -9.83
N MET A 194 7.98 -13.42 -9.90
CA MET A 194 6.59 -13.07 -9.64
C MET A 194 6.09 -13.85 -8.42
N MET A 195 5.67 -13.15 -7.37
CA MET A 195 5.26 -13.75 -6.10
C MET A 195 3.78 -13.50 -5.83
N GLY A 196 2.99 -14.57 -5.75
CA GLY A 196 1.62 -14.51 -5.23
C GLY A 196 0.63 -13.64 -6.01
N GLY A 197 0.86 -13.41 -7.32
CA GLY A 197 -0.03 -12.64 -8.18
C GLY A 197 -0.71 -13.50 -9.25
N PRO A 198 -2.02 -13.34 -9.50
CA PRO A 198 -2.75 -14.16 -10.47
C PRO A 198 -2.41 -13.75 -11.91
N ILE A 199 -1.80 -14.66 -12.68
CA ILE A 199 -1.52 -14.45 -14.11
C ILE A 199 -2.67 -14.94 -14.98
N ASP A 200 -3.02 -16.23 -14.87
CA ASP A 200 -4.23 -16.77 -15.48
C ASP A 200 -5.35 -16.80 -14.44
N ALA A 201 -6.20 -15.77 -14.45
CA ALA A 201 -7.33 -15.63 -13.53
C ALA A 201 -8.40 -16.74 -13.65
N ARG A 202 -8.31 -17.62 -14.66
CA ARG A 202 -9.20 -18.78 -14.83
C ARG A 202 -8.73 -20.00 -14.04
N LYS A 203 -7.47 -20.01 -13.59
CA LYS A 203 -6.87 -21.11 -12.82
C LYS A 203 -6.83 -20.75 -11.34
N SER A 204 -7.28 -21.65 -10.48
CA SER A 204 -7.34 -21.46 -9.02
C SER A 204 -8.05 -20.16 -8.60
N PRO A 205 -9.31 -19.95 -9.04
CA PRO A 205 -10.01 -18.70 -8.79
C PRO A 205 -10.23 -18.46 -7.29
N THR A 206 -9.98 -17.23 -6.87
CA THR A 206 -10.33 -16.74 -5.53
C THR A 206 -11.73 -16.13 -5.53
N ALA A 207 -12.24 -15.80 -4.34
CA ALA A 207 -13.50 -15.05 -4.21
C ALA A 207 -13.48 -13.73 -5.02
N VAL A 208 -12.32 -13.06 -5.11
CA VAL A 208 -12.12 -11.85 -5.92
C VAL A 208 -12.35 -12.15 -7.40
N ASN A 209 -11.80 -13.27 -7.89
CA ASN A 209 -11.97 -13.69 -9.28
C ASN A 209 -13.44 -14.03 -9.58
N ASN A 210 -14.10 -14.76 -8.69
CA ASN A 210 -15.50 -15.12 -8.86
C ASN A 210 -16.40 -13.88 -8.95
N LEU A 211 -16.19 -12.89 -8.07
CA LEU A 211 -16.92 -11.62 -8.15
C LEU A 211 -16.67 -10.93 -9.49
N ALA A 212 -15.42 -10.85 -9.93
CA ALA A 212 -15.04 -10.25 -11.22
C ALA A 212 -15.74 -10.90 -12.43
N MET A 213 -16.00 -12.21 -12.37
CA MET A 213 -16.65 -12.94 -13.47
C MET A 213 -18.18 -12.81 -13.48
N THR A 214 -18.80 -12.40 -12.37
CA THR A 214 -20.28 -12.32 -12.26
C THR A 214 -20.86 -10.97 -12.66
N ARG A 215 -20.03 -9.94 -12.84
CA ARG A 215 -20.46 -8.56 -13.09
C ARG A 215 -19.70 -7.95 -14.27
N PRO A 216 -20.35 -7.14 -15.12
CA PRO A 216 -19.65 -6.42 -16.19
C PRO A 216 -18.77 -5.31 -15.59
N LEU A 217 -17.73 -4.88 -16.34
CA LEU A 217 -16.87 -3.76 -15.94
C LEU A 217 -17.63 -2.49 -15.56
N SER A 218 -18.71 -2.18 -16.28
CA SER A 218 -19.55 -1.00 -16.00
C SER A 218 -20.24 -1.06 -14.63
N TRP A 219 -20.48 -2.26 -14.09
CA TRP A 219 -20.96 -2.42 -12.73
C TRP A 219 -19.89 -1.99 -11.73
N PHE A 220 -18.64 -2.44 -11.90
CA PHE A 220 -17.54 -2.03 -11.04
C PHE A 220 -17.31 -0.52 -11.10
N GLU A 221 -17.27 0.06 -12.30
CA GLU A 221 -17.09 1.51 -12.46
C GLU A 221 -18.17 2.32 -11.72
N ARG A 222 -19.43 1.85 -11.70
CA ARG A 222 -20.52 2.54 -10.99
C ARG A 222 -20.50 2.36 -9.47
N HIS A 223 -20.05 1.20 -8.97
CA HIS A 223 -20.22 0.84 -7.56
C HIS A 223 -18.95 1.02 -6.72
N VAL A 224 -17.78 0.71 -7.28
CA VAL A 224 -16.52 0.69 -6.53
C VAL A 224 -15.64 1.91 -6.79
N ILE A 225 -15.88 2.66 -7.86
CA ILE A 225 -15.14 3.89 -8.17
C ILE A 225 -15.88 5.11 -7.62
N HIS A 226 -15.16 5.90 -6.83
CA HIS A 226 -15.68 7.12 -6.19
C HIS A 226 -14.81 8.32 -6.53
N ARG A 227 -15.39 9.52 -6.40
CA ARG A 227 -14.66 10.77 -6.54
C ARG A 227 -14.09 11.21 -5.20
N VAL A 228 -12.82 11.62 -5.21
CA VAL A 228 -12.13 12.20 -4.05
C VAL A 228 -12.83 13.49 -3.60
N PRO A 229 -13.13 13.68 -2.30
CA PRO A 229 -13.76 14.89 -1.76
C PRO A 229 -12.88 16.15 -1.80
N ALA A 230 -13.52 17.33 -1.72
CA ALA A 230 -12.91 18.66 -1.90
C ALA A 230 -11.73 18.98 -0.98
N LYS A 231 -11.65 18.32 0.18
CA LYS A 231 -10.58 18.55 1.17
C LYS A 231 -9.22 17.98 0.78
N TYR A 232 -9.12 17.22 -0.30
CA TYR A 232 -7.88 16.59 -0.73
C TYR A 232 -7.36 17.19 -2.05
N PRO A 233 -6.04 17.22 -2.27
CA PRO A 233 -5.46 17.75 -3.52
C PRO A 233 -6.00 17.09 -4.79
N GLY A 234 -6.29 15.78 -4.74
CA GLY A 234 -6.88 15.03 -5.85
C GLY A 234 -8.39 15.20 -6.01
N TYR A 235 -8.99 16.30 -5.54
CA TYR A 235 -10.43 16.56 -5.61
C TYR A 235 -11.04 16.20 -6.97
N HIS A 236 -12.15 15.46 -6.98
CA HIS A 236 -12.82 14.90 -8.17
C HIS A 236 -12.11 13.77 -8.92
N ARG A 237 -10.90 13.37 -8.53
CA ARG A 237 -10.22 12.19 -9.11
C ARG A 237 -11.05 10.94 -8.84
N ARG A 238 -11.18 10.09 -9.86
CA ARG A 238 -11.83 8.78 -9.76
C ARG A 238 -10.85 7.79 -9.15
N VAL A 239 -11.22 7.19 -8.02
CA VAL A 239 -10.38 6.23 -7.27
C VAL A 239 -11.22 5.06 -6.80
N TYR A 240 -10.60 3.89 -6.61
CA TYR A 240 -11.19 2.79 -5.87
C TYR A 240 -10.78 2.92 -4.39
N PRO A 241 -11.65 3.42 -3.48
CA PRO A 241 -11.24 3.76 -2.13
C PRO A 241 -10.81 2.54 -1.32
N GLY A 242 -9.73 2.68 -0.55
CA GLY A 242 -9.17 1.58 0.26
C GLY A 242 -10.16 0.97 1.26
N PHE A 243 -11.13 1.74 1.79
CA PHE A 243 -12.15 1.19 2.69
C PHE A 243 -13.10 0.21 1.98
N LEU A 244 -13.43 0.44 0.70
CA LEU A 244 -14.21 -0.51 -0.09
C LEU A 244 -13.38 -1.75 -0.43
N GLN A 245 -12.08 -1.56 -0.73
CA GLN A 245 -11.17 -2.68 -0.96
C GLN A 245 -11.06 -3.56 0.29
N HIS A 246 -10.92 -2.94 1.47
CA HIS A 246 -10.83 -3.64 2.75
C HIS A 246 -12.13 -4.35 3.12
N MET A 247 -13.28 -3.67 3.02
CA MET A 247 -14.58 -4.31 3.27
C MET A 247 -14.83 -5.47 2.31
N GLY A 248 -14.44 -5.34 1.04
CA GLY A 248 -14.47 -6.45 0.09
C GLY A 248 -13.61 -7.62 0.56
N PHE A 249 -12.37 -7.37 0.95
CA PHE A 249 -11.44 -8.41 1.42
C PHE A 249 -11.95 -9.15 2.67
N VAL A 250 -12.44 -8.39 3.66
CA VAL A 250 -13.01 -8.94 4.90
C VAL A 250 -14.27 -9.75 4.61
N ALA A 251 -15.19 -9.24 3.79
CA ALA A 251 -16.41 -9.95 3.41
C ALA A 251 -16.12 -11.24 2.61
N MET A 252 -14.99 -11.30 1.90
CA MET A 252 -14.56 -12.47 1.14
C MET A 252 -13.80 -13.52 1.96
N ASN A 253 -13.35 -13.20 3.19
CA ASN A 253 -12.64 -14.14 4.09
C ASN A 253 -13.00 -13.93 5.59
N PRO A 254 -14.28 -14.00 5.97
CA PRO A 254 -14.72 -13.65 7.33
C PRO A 254 -14.04 -14.52 8.41
N ASP A 255 -13.89 -15.83 8.16
CA ASP A 255 -13.35 -16.79 9.14
C ASP A 255 -11.84 -16.62 9.43
N ARG A 256 -11.07 -16.11 8.47
CA ARG A 256 -9.62 -15.85 8.67
C ARG A 256 -9.37 -14.58 9.48
N HIS A 257 -10.27 -13.60 9.43
CA HIS A 257 -10.15 -12.36 10.19
C HIS A 257 -10.66 -12.49 11.63
N LEU A 258 -11.65 -13.35 11.87
CA LEU A 258 -12.13 -13.67 13.23
C LEU A 258 -11.07 -14.41 14.07
N ASN A 259 -10.20 -15.21 13.45
CA ASN A 259 -9.15 -15.97 14.14
C ASN A 259 -7.81 -15.21 14.30
N ALA A 260 -7.64 -14.06 13.63
CA ALA A 260 -6.40 -13.28 13.63
C ALA A 260 -6.40 -12.14 14.67
N HIS A 261 -7.44 -12.06 15.53
CA HIS A 261 -7.65 -11.03 16.55
C HIS A 261 -7.87 -11.63 17.93
#